data_AF-A0A6B3SVS3-F1
#
_entry.id   AF-A0A6B3SVS3-F1
#
_cell.length_a   1.000
_cell.length_b   1.000
_cell.length_c   1.000
_cell.angle_alpha   90.00
_cell.angle_beta   90.00
_cell.angle_gamma   90.00
#
_symmetry.space_group_name_H-M   'P 1'
#
loop_
_entity.id
_entity.type
_entity.pdbx_description
1 polymer ?
#
loop_
_entity_poly.entity_id
_entity_poly.type
_entity_poly.pdbx_seq_one_letter_code
_entity_poly.pdbx_strand_id
1 'polypeptide(L)'
;MPGSDSSNRPPKALFQSFSWHVNGGHDPAEDLAELAHDVGKGIAVILDLIEDSILSEDNEDSPILDHVHRAALNRMALASARMLTETAGRVIDRNNNEELRRQKKGKTQ
;
A
#
# COMPACT_ATOMS: atom_id res chain seq x y z
N MET A 1 -37.91 40.88 25.40
CA MET A 1 -37.32 39.63 25.91
C MET A 1 -36.93 38.76 24.72
N PRO A 2 -35.73 38.16 24.69
CA PRO A 2 -35.25 37.38 23.56
C PRO A 2 -35.62 35.90 23.67
N GLY A 3 -35.73 35.24 22.53
CA GLY A 3 -35.29 33.86 22.36
C GLY A 3 -36.38 32.79 22.26
N SER A 4 -36.73 32.41 21.03
CA SER A 4 -37.16 31.04 20.74
C SER A 4 -36.90 30.68 19.28
N ASP A 5 -35.62 30.52 18.91
CA ASP A 5 -35.26 29.70 17.74
C ASP A 5 -34.88 28.31 18.22
N SER A 6 -35.87 27.43 18.32
CA SER A 6 -35.64 26.01 18.56
C SER A 6 -35.23 25.36 17.24
N SER A 7 -33.93 25.36 16.93
CA SER A 7 -33.38 24.59 15.81
C SER A 7 -33.38 23.10 16.14
N ASN A 8 -34.53 22.43 15.99
CA ASN A 8 -34.66 20.99 16.18
C ASN A 8 -34.21 20.24 14.90
N ARG A 9 -32.93 20.35 14.54
CA ARG A 9 -32.33 19.48 13.52
C ARG A 9 -31.68 18.29 14.21
N PRO A 10 -32.05 17.05 13.88
CA PRO A 10 -31.32 15.88 14.37
C PRO A 10 -29.87 15.97 13.89
N PRO A 11 -28.88 15.64 14.75
CA PRO A 11 -27.47 15.69 14.36
C PRO A 11 -27.26 14.76 13.16
N LYS A 12 -26.64 15.31 12.11
CA LYS A 12 -26.28 14.56 10.89
C LYS A 12 -25.41 13.38 11.34
N ALA A 13 -25.86 12.14 11.09
CA ALA A 13 -25.08 10.96 11.41
C ALA A 13 -23.74 11.02 10.66
N LEU A 14 -22.64 11.11 11.40
CA LEU A 14 -21.29 11.00 10.84
C LEU A 14 -21.13 9.58 10.34
N PHE A 15 -20.77 9.43 9.07
CA PHE A 15 -20.42 8.12 8.51
C PHE A 15 -19.26 7.53 9.31
N GLN A 16 -19.52 6.41 9.99
CA GLN A 16 -18.45 5.59 10.57
C GLN A 16 -18.23 4.40 9.64
N SER A 17 -17.04 4.35 9.05
CA SER A 17 -16.60 3.16 8.31
C SER A 17 -16.52 1.98 9.27
N PHE A 18 -17.22 0.89 8.96
CA PHE A 18 -17.05 -0.37 9.67
C PHE A 18 -15.61 -0.86 9.47
N SER A 19 -14.85 -1.00 10.56
CA SER A 19 -13.56 -1.68 10.59
C SER A 19 -13.66 -2.86 11.55
N TRP A 20 -13.28 -4.06 11.09
CA TRP A 20 -13.21 -5.27 11.91
C TRP A 20 -12.04 -5.25 12.91
N HIS A 21 -11.12 -4.28 12.79
CA HIS A 21 -9.97 -4.12 13.66
C HIS A 21 -10.15 -2.89 14.57
N VAL A 22 -10.93 -3.05 15.64
CA VAL A 22 -11.14 -1.97 16.62
C VAL A 22 -10.14 -2.02 17.79
N ASN A 23 -9.36 -3.10 17.96
CA ASN A 23 -8.53 -3.28 19.16
C ASN A 23 -7.06 -3.72 18.94
N GLY A 24 -6.50 -3.50 17.74
CA GLY A 24 -5.05 -3.61 17.51
C GLY A 24 -4.52 -2.22 17.16
N GLY A 25 -3.51 -1.72 17.87
CA GLY A 25 -2.88 -0.47 17.47
C GLY A 25 -2.41 -0.59 16.02
N HIS A 26 -2.88 0.31 15.16
CA HIS A 26 -2.44 0.40 13.77
C HIS A 26 -0.93 0.61 13.74
N ASP A 27 -0.17 -0.44 13.38
CA ASP A 27 1.28 -0.38 13.23
C ASP A 27 1.61 -0.14 11.75
N PRO A 28 2.12 1.04 11.38
CA PRO A 28 2.52 1.33 10.00
C PRO A 28 3.58 0.36 9.45
N ALA A 29 4.33 -0.32 10.32
CA ALA A 29 5.29 -1.35 9.90
C ALA A 29 4.58 -2.65 9.47
N GLU A 30 3.46 -3.01 10.10
CA GLU A 30 2.67 -4.18 9.76
C GLU A 30 1.99 -3.99 8.39
N ASP A 31 1.35 -2.83 8.16
CA ASP A 31 0.75 -2.50 6.86
C ASP A 31 1.79 -2.50 5.73
N LEU A 32 3.00 -2.00 6.00
CA LEU A 32 4.07 -1.99 5.01
C LEU A 32 4.54 -3.42 4.70
N ALA A 33 4.61 -4.29 5.70
CA ALA A 33 5.00 -5.68 5.51
C ALA A 33 3.96 -6.44 4.68
N GLU A 34 2.67 -6.25 4.97
CA GLU A 34 1.57 -6.82 4.17
C GLU A 34 1.62 -6.32 2.72
N LEU A 35 1.74 -5.00 2.53
CA LEU A 35 1.86 -4.41 1.20
C LEU A 35 3.07 -4.94 0.44
N ALA A 36 4.23 -5.05 1.10
CA ALA A 36 5.45 -5.57 0.49
C ALA A 36 5.30 -7.02 0.06
N HIS A 37 4.63 -7.84 0.87
CA HIS A 37 4.35 -9.24 0.55
C HIS A 37 3.42 -9.38 -0.65
N ASP A 38 2.32 -8.63 -0.68
CA ASP A 38 1.34 -8.69 -1.77
C ASP A 38 1.93 -8.18 -3.09
N VAL A 39 2.64 -7.04 -3.05
CA VAL A 39 3.34 -6.51 -4.24
C VAL A 39 4.44 -7.47 -4.70
N GLY A 40 5.21 -8.04 -3.76
CA GLY A 40 6.25 -9.01 -4.07
C GLY A 40 5.70 -10.27 -4.76
N LYS A 41 4.60 -10.83 -4.25
CA LYS A 41 3.90 -11.95 -4.88
C LYS A 41 3.38 -11.60 -6.28
N GLY A 42 2.78 -10.42 -6.43
CA GLY A 42 2.30 -9.96 -7.74
C GLY A 42 3.43 -9.84 -8.76
N ILE A 43 4.59 -9.29 -8.34
CA ILE A 43 5.79 -9.22 -9.18
C ILE A 43 6.28 -10.62 -9.56
N ALA A 44 6.34 -11.55 -8.61
CA ALA A 44 6.77 -12.92 -8.88
C ALA A 44 5.90 -13.58 -9.95
N VAL A 45 4.58 -13.52 -9.81
CA VAL A 45 3.63 -14.08 -10.80
C VAL A 45 3.81 -13.45 -12.19
N ILE A 46 4.08 -12.15 -12.26
CA ILE A 46 4.33 -11.47 -13.55
C ILE A 46 5.61 -12.00 -14.20
N LEU A 47 6.67 -12.19 -13.42
CA LEU A 47 7.94 -12.70 -13.92
C LEU A 47 7.83 -14.16 -14.37
N ASP A 48 7.13 -14.98 -13.59
CA ASP A 48 6.83 -16.38 -13.96
C ASP A 48 6.07 -16.45 -15.28
N LEU A 49 5.05 -15.60 -15.48
CA LEU A 49 4.28 -15.55 -16.74
C LEU A 49 5.14 -15.13 -17.93
N ILE A 50 6.10 -14.21 -17.72
CA ILE A 50 7.05 -13.80 -18.77
C ILE A 50 7.98 -14.97 -19.11
N GLU A 51 8.50 -15.67 -18.09
CA GLU A 51 9.36 -16.83 -18.26
C GLU A 51 8.65 -17.97 -19.01
N ASP A 52 7.46 -18.35 -18.55
CA ASP A 52 6.60 -19.36 -19.20
C ASP A 52 6.33 -19.00 -20.65
N SER A 53 6.05 -17.71 -20.93
CA SER A 53 5.84 -17.26 -22.29
C SER A 53 7.10 -17.36 -23.16
N ILE A 54 8.30 -17.11 -22.62
CA ILE A 54 9.56 -17.28 -23.35
C ILE A 54 9.79 -18.76 -23.65
N LEU A 55 9.61 -19.63 -22.65
CA LEU A 55 9.77 -21.07 -22.81
C LEU A 55 8.77 -21.67 -23.82
N SER A 56 7.58 -21.08 -23.96
CA SER A 56 6.59 -21.51 -24.95
C SER A 56 6.99 -21.20 -26.41
N GLU A 57 7.77 -20.13 -26.66
CA GLU A 57 8.24 -19.81 -28.02
C GLU A 57 9.18 -20.86 -28.58
N ASP A 58 9.97 -21.49 -27.71
CA ASP A 58 10.95 -22.51 -28.08
C ASP A 58 10.29 -23.85 -28.45
N ASN A 59 9.00 -24.03 -28.14
CA ASN A 59 8.25 -25.29 -28.29
C ASN A 59 7.25 -25.31 -29.47
N GLU A 60 7.41 -24.44 -30.46
CA GLU A 60 6.53 -24.28 -31.66
C GLU A 60 5.08 -23.84 -31.38
N ASP A 61 4.69 -23.66 -30.12
CA ASP A 61 3.41 -23.06 -29.75
C ASP A 61 3.45 -21.53 -29.92
N SER A 62 2.31 -20.93 -30.30
CA SER A 62 2.20 -19.47 -30.29
C SER A 62 2.37 -18.95 -28.87
N PRO A 63 3.28 -17.99 -28.65
CA PRO A 63 3.57 -17.50 -27.31
C PRO A 63 2.35 -16.93 -26.63
N ILE A 64 2.22 -17.23 -25.33
CA ILE A 64 1.16 -16.68 -24.47
C ILE A 64 1.18 -15.14 -24.47
N LEU A 65 2.38 -14.56 -24.47
CA LEU A 65 2.61 -13.13 -24.52
C LEU A 65 3.52 -12.78 -25.70
N ASP A 66 3.09 -11.84 -26.54
CA ASP A 66 4.01 -11.22 -27.50
C ASP A 66 5.08 -10.37 -26.81
N HIS A 67 6.08 -9.95 -27.58
CA HIS A 67 7.17 -9.11 -27.08
C HIS A 67 6.68 -7.79 -26.43
N VAL A 68 5.61 -7.19 -26.94
CA VAL A 68 5.09 -5.91 -26.42
C VAL A 68 4.48 -6.12 -25.03
N HIS A 69 3.70 -7.18 -24.87
CA HIS A 69 3.10 -7.56 -23.59
C HIS A 69 4.16 -7.91 -22.55
N ARG A 70 5.21 -8.68 -22.91
CA ARG A 70 6.33 -8.97 -22.01
C ARG A 70 7.03 -7.69 -21.54
N ALA A 71 7.33 -6.78 -22.47
CA ALA A 71 7.97 -5.52 -22.12
C ALA A 71 7.09 -4.64 -21.22
N ALA A 72 5.78 -4.62 -21.46
CA ALA A 72 4.82 -3.88 -20.63
C ALA A 72 4.73 -4.47 -19.21
N LEU A 73 4.61 -5.79 -19.09
CA LEU A 73 4.56 -6.50 -17.82
C LEU A 73 5.85 -6.33 -17.00
N ASN A 74 7.02 -6.39 -17.65
CA ASN A 74 8.29 -6.16 -16.97
C ASN A 74 8.40 -4.71 -16.44
N ARG A 75 7.98 -3.72 -17.24
CA ARG A 75 7.90 -2.32 -16.78
C ARG A 75 6.90 -2.14 -15.63
N MET A 76 5.79 -2.87 -15.64
CA MET A 76 4.80 -2.85 -14.57
C MET A 76 5.38 -3.42 -13.28
N ALA A 77 6.05 -4.57 -13.34
CA ALA A 77 6.75 -5.15 -12.19
C ALA A 77 7.78 -4.18 -11.59
N LEU A 78 8.58 -3.54 -12.46
CA LEU A 78 9.56 -2.54 -12.04
C LEU A 78 8.90 -1.30 -11.42
N ALA A 79 7.80 -0.81 -12.00
CA ALA A 79 7.05 0.32 -11.48
C ALA A 79 6.47 0.02 -10.09
N SER A 80 5.88 -1.17 -9.89
CA SER A 80 5.37 -1.62 -8.61
C SER A 80 6.47 -1.69 -7.54
N ALA A 81 7.66 -2.21 -7.90
CA ALA A 81 8.80 -2.25 -6.98
C ALA A 81 9.28 -0.85 -6.57
N ARG A 82 9.29 0.11 -7.50
CA ARG A 82 9.62 1.51 -7.21
C ARG A 82 8.61 2.16 -6.28
N MET A 83 7.31 1.96 -6.54
CA MET A 83 6.25 2.46 -5.67
C MET A 83 6.32 1.89 -4.26
N LEU A 84 6.67 0.60 -4.12
CA LEU A 84 6.88 -0.02 -2.82
C LEU A 84 8.08 0.60 -2.10
N THR A 85 9.19 0.84 -2.81
CA THR A 85 10.39 1.48 -2.26
C THR A 85 10.10 2.89 -1.75
N GLU A 86 9.37 3.70 -2.53
CA GLU A 86 8.96 5.04 -2.11
C GLU A 86 8.05 5.01 -0.88
N THR A 87 7.15 4.03 -0.81
CA THR A 87 6.26 3.85 0.34
C THR A 87 7.04 3.45 1.58
N ALA A 88 7.98 2.51 1.46
CA ALA A 88 8.88 2.13 2.54
C ALA A 88 9.71 3.33 3.04
N GLY A 89 10.25 4.14 2.12
CA GLY A 89 10.98 5.37 2.45
C GLY A 89 10.15 6.33 3.31
N ARG A 90 8.88 6.58 2.93
CA ARG A 90 7.98 7.43 3.72
C ARG A 90 7.71 6.90 5.12
N VAL A 91 7.55 5.58 5.28
CA VAL A 91 7.34 4.95 6.60
C VAL A 91 8.59 5.07 7.46
N ILE A 92 9.78 4.83 6.89
CA ILE A 92 11.06 5.00 7.59
C ILE A 92 11.24 6.44 8.07
N ASP A 93 11.01 7.42 7.18
CA ASP A 93 11.12 8.84 7.52
C ASP A 93 10.15 9.23 8.65
N ARG A 94 8.92 8.72 8.61
CA ARG A 94 7.94 8.93 9.67
C ARG A 94 8.44 8.35 11.01
N ASN A 95 8.89 7.10 11.02
CA ASN A 95 9.37 6.42 12.23
C ASN A 95 10.59 7.13 12.83
N ASN A 96 11.54 7.53 12.00
CA ASN A 96 12.72 8.30 12.42
C ASN A 96 12.32 9.65 13.07
N ASN A 97 11.35 10.35 12.49
CA ASN A 97 10.86 11.62 13.03
C ASN A 97 10.10 11.45 14.36
N GLU A 98 9.32 10.38 14.50
CA GLU A 98 8.63 10.06 15.75
C GLU A 98 9.63 9.74 16.86
N GLU A 99 10.69 8.98 16.55
CA GLU A 99 11.76 8.65 17.49
C GLU A 99 12.53 9.91 17.95
N LEU A 100 12.89 10.80 17.02
CA LEU A 100 13.48 12.11 17.35
C LEU A 100 12.60 12.95 18.28
N ARG A 101 11.28 12.90 18.11
CA ARG A 101 10.32 13.61 18.98
C ARG A 101 10.27 13.00 20.39
N ARG A 102 10.32 11.67 20.50
CA ARG A 102 10.35 10.95 21.79
C ARG A 102 11.62 11.31 22.57
N GLN A 103 12.77 11.31 21.91
CA GLN A 103 14.05 11.68 22.53
C GLN A 103 14.10 13.14 23.03
N LYS A 104 13.46 14.07 22.32
CA LYS A 104 13.32 15.47 22.76
C LYS A 104 12.44 15.59 24.01
N LYS A 105 11.32 14.85 24.06
CA LYS A 105 10.42 14.85 25.23
C LYS A 105 11.06 14.23 26.48
N GLY A 106 11.86 13.18 26.33
CA GLY A 106 12.54 12.51 27.44
C GLY A 106 13.69 13.30 28.08
N LYS A 107 14.23 14.33 27.42
CA LYS A 107 15.31 15.19 27.94
C LYS A 107 14.84 16.41 28.74
N THR A 108 13.52 16.58 28.90
CA THR A 108 12.93 17.76 29.59
C THR A 108 12.40 17.42 30.99
N GLN A 109 12.78 16.26 31.55
CA GLN A 109 12.51 15.87 32.93
C GLN A 109 13.80 15.78 33.74
#